data_AF-C9XYV9-F1
#
_entry.id   AF-C9XYV9-F1
#
_cell.length_a   1.000
_cell.length_b   1.000
_cell.length_c   1.000
_cell.angle_alpha   90.00
_cell.angle_beta   90.00
_cell.angle_gamma   90.00
#
_symmetry.space_group_name_H-M   'P 1'
#
loop_
_entity.id
_entity.type
_entity.pdbx_description
1 polymer ?
#
loop_
_entity_poly.entity_id
_entity_poly.type
_entity_poly.pdbx_seq_one_letter_code
_entity_poly.pdbx_strand_id
1 'polypeptide(L)'
;MGSLDKSLMIDIEKFFDNLSDLFEELKNSDGLNINWLLNKVQIDRISDILDVIDEYNEKIARMYRPINNFLNTINSFLIDSRKKVEVNTVGRLVVARPDTEKCDIDILSSGERQLLVIIANVMLNKFTNISRVIIIDEPESRYI
;
A
#
# COMPACT_ATOMS: atom_id res chain seq x y z
N MET A 1 1.39 13.86 -7.07
CA MET A 1 1.54 13.40 -5.67
C MET A 1 3.01 13.11 -5.36
N GLY A 2 3.90 14.11 -5.45
CA GLY A 2 5.35 13.90 -5.24
C GLY A 2 6.07 15.01 -4.48
N SER A 3 5.41 16.15 -4.19
CA SER A 3 6.03 17.25 -3.44
C SER A 3 5.67 17.27 -1.95
N LEU A 4 4.49 16.74 -1.57
CA LEU A 4 4.07 16.67 -0.16
C LEU A 4 4.94 15.69 0.64
N ASP A 5 5.30 14.57 0.02
CA ASP A 5 6.09 13.50 0.62
C ASP A 5 7.56 13.93 0.84
N LYS A 6 8.09 14.72 -0.08
CA LYS A 6 9.48 15.20 -0.02
C LYS A 6 9.69 16.25 1.06
N SER A 7 8.70 17.14 1.29
CA SER A 7 8.78 18.13 2.37
C SER A 7 8.75 17.46 3.74
N LEU A 8 7.87 16.46 3.92
CA LEU A 8 7.77 15.70 5.16
C LEU A 8 9.05 14.92 5.45
N MET A 9 9.67 14.31 4.44
CA MET A 9 10.95 13.61 4.60
C MET A 9 12.07 14.55 5.05
N ILE A 10 12.14 15.78 4.51
CA ILE A 10 13.13 16.79 4.91
C ILE A 10 12.91 17.24 6.37
N ASP A 11 11.66 17.37 6.80
CA ASP A 11 11.34 17.76 8.17
C ASP A 11 11.66 16.63 9.16
N ILE A 12 11.47 15.37 8.76
CA ILE A 12 11.88 14.19 9.53
C ILE A 12 13.40 14.09 9.63
N GLU A 13 14.14 14.30 8.53
CA GLU A 13 15.61 14.29 8.53
C GLU A 13 16.17 15.35 9.50
N LYS A 14 15.67 16.60 9.42
CA LYS A 14 16.08 17.67 10.34
C LYS A 14 15.76 17.36 11.80
N PHE A 15 14.66 16.64 12.06
CA PHE A 15 14.30 16.21 13.40
C PHE A 15 15.30 15.17 13.93
N PHE A 16 15.71 14.20 13.11
CA PHE A 16 16.73 13.22 13.48
C PHE A 16 18.14 13.81 13.64
N ASP A 17 18.49 14.82 12.84
CA ASP A 17 19.75 15.55 12.98
C ASP A 17 19.82 16.27 14.33
N ASN A 18 18.76 17.04 14.66
CA ASN A 18 18.67 17.74 15.95
C ASN A 18 18.70 16.76 17.14
N LEU A 19 18.13 15.56 17.00
CA LEU A 19 18.20 14.52 18.02
C LEU A 19 19.60 13.94 18.18
N SER A 20 20.32 13.76 17.08
CA SER A 20 21.70 13.26 17.10
C SER A 20 22.63 14.25 17.80
N ASP A 21 22.44 15.55 17.53
CA ASP A 21 23.18 16.63 18.19
C ASP A 21 22.92 16.66 19.69
N LEU A 22 21.66 16.51 20.12
CA LEU A 22 21.30 16.41 21.54
C LEU A 22 21.91 15.18 22.22
N PHE A 23 22.03 14.06 21.51
CA PHE A 23 22.64 12.84 22.04
C PHE A 23 24.17 12.96 22.19
N GLU A 24 24.83 13.64 21.26
CA GLU A 24 26.26 14.00 21.34
C GLU A 24 26.53 14.95 22.52
N GLU A 25 25.68 15.96 22.74
CA GLU A 25 25.79 16.86 23.90
C GLU A 25 25.62 16.11 25.24
N LEU A 26 24.71 15.13 25.28
CA LEU A 26 24.45 14.28 26.43
C LEU A 26 25.65 13.44 26.87
N LYS A 27 26.34 12.83 25.90
CA LYS A 27 27.51 11.99 26.15
C LYS A 27 28.66 12.75 26.83
N ASN A 28 28.66 14.07 26.72
CA ASN A 28 29.71 14.95 27.20
C ASN A 28 29.38 15.68 28.53
N SER A 29 28.22 15.43 29.16
CA SER A 29 27.82 16.12 30.40
C SER A 29 27.64 15.18 31.61
N ASP A 30 28.53 15.28 32.60
CA ASP A 30 28.61 14.42 33.81
C ASP A 30 27.58 14.76 34.92
N GLY A 31 26.57 15.59 34.66
CA GLY A 31 25.65 16.09 35.69
C GLY A 31 24.22 15.56 35.54
N LEU A 32 23.71 14.88 36.57
CA LEU A 32 22.28 14.57 36.77
C LEU A 32 21.48 15.88 36.91
N ASN A 33 21.16 16.50 35.78
CA ASN A 33 20.61 17.84 35.68
C ASN A 33 19.32 17.79 34.85
N ILE A 34 18.43 18.75 35.03
CA ILE A 34 17.09 18.91 34.40
C ILE A 34 16.97 18.42 32.94
N ASN A 35 18.07 18.44 32.20
CA ASN A 35 18.30 17.73 30.94
C ASN A 35 17.77 16.29 30.94
N TRP A 36 18.01 15.44 31.95
CA TRP A 36 17.50 14.05 31.96
C TRP A 36 15.96 13.97 31.96
N LEU A 37 15.28 14.88 32.65
CA LEU A 37 13.81 14.97 32.63
C LEU A 37 13.30 15.45 31.27
N LEU A 38 13.95 16.47 30.70
CA LEU A 38 13.63 16.97 29.37
C LEU A 38 13.84 15.88 28.30
N ASN A 39 14.94 15.12 28.41
CA ASN A 39 15.28 14.02 27.52
C ASN A 39 14.27 12.88 27.61
N LYS A 40 13.83 12.52 28.83
CA LYS A 40 12.78 11.53 29.00
C LYS A 40 11.48 11.96 28.32
N VAL A 41 11.05 13.21 28.52
CA VAL A 41 9.84 13.75 27.87
C VAL A 41 9.96 13.75 26.35
N GLN A 42 11.15 13.99 25.79
CA GLN A 42 11.38 13.91 24.35
C GLN A 42 11.36 12.48 23.83
N ILE A 43 11.98 11.53 24.55
CA ILE A 43 11.96 10.10 24.21
C ILE A 43 10.53 9.54 24.26
N ASP A 44 9.77 9.91 25.29
CA ASP A 44 8.37 9.49 25.44
C ASP A 44 7.53 10.00 24.25
N ARG A 45 7.72 11.25 23.83
CA ARG A 45 7.06 11.80 22.62
C ARG A 45 7.45 11.06 21.33
N ILE A 46 8.71 10.63 21.20
CA ILE A 46 9.15 9.85 20.04
C ILE A 46 8.46 8.49 20.04
N SER A 47 8.39 7.83 21.20
CA SER A 47 7.67 6.57 21.35
C SER A 47 6.20 6.73 20.94
N ASP A 48 5.54 7.78 21.41
CA ASP A 48 4.14 8.07 21.05
C ASP A 48 3.98 8.26 19.53
N ILE A 49 4.92 8.94 18.87
CA ILE A 49 4.90 9.13 17.40
C ILE A 49 5.08 7.79 16.67
N LEU A 50 6.01 6.94 17.14
CA LEU A 50 6.23 5.61 16.56
C LEU A 50 4.97 4.74 16.69
N ASP A 51 4.31 4.77 17.84
CA ASP A 51 3.06 4.04 18.05
C ASP A 51 1.95 4.50 17.09
N VAL A 52 1.85 5.80 16.84
CA VAL A 52 0.90 6.37 15.85
C VAL A 52 1.26 5.94 14.42
N ILE A 53 2.53 5.93 14.07
CA ILE A 53 3.00 5.49 12.75
C ILE A 53 2.69 4.00 12.54
N ASP A 54 2.94 3.17 13.54
CA ASP A 54 2.66 1.74 13.48
C ASP A 54 1.16 1.46 13.35
N GLU A 55 0.32 2.14 14.15
CA GLU A 55 -1.13 2.03 14.02
C GLU A 55 -1.61 2.45 12.62
N TYR A 56 -1.02 3.51 12.07
CA TYR A 56 -1.34 4.00 10.73
C TYR A 56 -0.92 3.01 9.63
N ASN A 57 0.29 2.46 9.72
CA ASN A 57 0.80 1.44 8.81
C ASN A 57 -0.07 0.19 8.83
N GLU A 58 -0.49 -0.27 10.01
CA GLU A 58 -1.42 -1.38 10.13
C GLU A 58 -2.78 -1.08 9.51
N LYS A 59 -3.32 0.13 9.72
CA LYS A 59 -4.59 0.56 9.10
C LYS A 59 -4.49 0.54 7.57
N ILE A 60 -3.40 1.05 7.01
CA ILE A 60 -3.12 0.98 5.57
C ILE A 60 -3.05 -0.48 5.12
N ALA A 61 -2.26 -1.31 5.79
CA ALA A 61 -2.11 -2.72 5.41
C ALA A 61 -3.46 -3.47 5.43
N ARG A 62 -4.30 -3.21 6.45
CA ARG A 62 -5.66 -3.76 6.54
C ARG A 62 -6.55 -3.27 5.40
N MET A 63 -6.47 -1.99 5.03
CA MET A 63 -7.23 -1.40 3.93
C MET A 63 -6.85 -1.98 2.56
N TYR A 64 -5.56 -2.22 2.33
CA TYR A 64 -5.06 -2.80 1.07
C TYR A 64 -5.16 -4.32 0.99
N ARG A 65 -5.32 -5.02 2.12
CA ARG A 65 -5.43 -6.49 2.19
C ARG A 65 -6.42 -7.07 1.16
N PRO A 66 -7.63 -6.53 0.94
CA PRO A 66 -8.56 -7.11 -0.01
C PRO A 66 -8.11 -6.94 -1.46
N ILE A 67 -7.51 -5.79 -1.79
CA ILE A 67 -6.92 -5.53 -3.11
C ILE A 67 -5.75 -6.48 -3.35
N ASN A 68 -4.86 -6.65 -2.37
CA ASN A 68 -3.73 -7.56 -2.47
C ASN A 68 -4.19 -9.02 -2.63
N ASN A 69 -5.21 -9.44 -1.88
CA ASN A 69 -5.78 -10.78 -2.03
C ASN A 69 -6.39 -10.99 -3.41
N PHE A 70 -7.12 -10.00 -3.92
CA PHE A 70 -7.66 -10.00 -5.28
C PHE A 70 -6.55 -10.13 -6.33
N LEU A 71 -5.52 -9.27 -6.26
CA LEU A 71 -4.39 -9.28 -7.19
C LEU A 71 -3.63 -10.61 -7.15
N ASN A 72 -3.36 -11.14 -5.97
CA ASN A 72 -2.69 -12.44 -5.82
C ASN A 72 -3.52 -13.57 -6.46
N THR A 73 -4.83 -13.54 -6.27
CA THR A 73 -5.74 -14.57 -6.81
C THR A 73 -5.84 -14.49 -8.32
N ILE A 74 -6.07 -13.32 -8.92
CA ILE A 74 -6.15 -13.23 -10.38
C ILE A 74 -4.79 -13.55 -11.04
N ASN A 75 -3.68 -13.13 -10.42
CA ASN A 75 -2.35 -13.39 -10.96
C ASN A 75 -1.96 -14.86 -10.90
N SER A 76 -2.49 -15.66 -9.97
CA SER A 76 -2.27 -17.11 -10.00
C SER A 76 -2.92 -17.79 -11.21
N PHE A 77 -3.99 -17.22 -11.77
CA PHE A 77 -4.61 -17.73 -13.01
C PHE A 77 -3.91 -17.20 -14.28
N LEU A 78 -3.34 -16.00 -14.23
CA LEU A 78 -2.69 -15.38 -15.39
C LEU A 78 -1.23 -15.82 -15.60
N ILE A 79 -0.64 -16.55 -14.65
CA ILE A 79 0.76 -16.97 -14.66
C ILE A 79 1.15 -17.71 -15.93
N ASP A 80 0.30 -18.63 -16.39
CA ASP A 80 0.54 -19.44 -17.60
C ASP A 80 0.55 -18.59 -18.89
N SER A 81 -0.14 -17.45 -18.85
CA SER A 81 -0.22 -16.52 -19.98
C SER A 81 0.91 -15.49 -19.99
N ARG A 82 1.83 -15.55 -19.01
CA ARG A 82 2.90 -14.57 -18.75
C ARG A 82 2.37 -13.12 -18.64
N LYS A 83 1.16 -12.96 -18.09
CA LYS A 83 0.57 -11.64 -17.79
C LYS A 83 0.45 -11.47 -16.29
N LYS A 84 0.56 -10.23 -15.83
CA LYS A 84 0.37 -9.87 -14.43
C LYS A 84 -0.47 -8.60 -14.34
N VAL A 85 -1.55 -8.65 -13.58
CA VAL A 85 -2.38 -7.50 -13.23
C VAL A 85 -1.79 -6.82 -12.00
N GLU A 86 -1.63 -5.51 -12.07
CA GLU A 86 -1.11 -4.67 -11.00
C GLU A 86 -1.98 -3.42 -10.84
N VAL A 87 -1.90 -2.76 -9.69
CA VAL A 87 -2.48 -1.43 -9.48
C VAL A 87 -1.36 -0.41 -9.54
N ASN A 88 -1.51 0.63 -10.35
CA ASN A 88 -0.52 1.70 -10.47
C ASN A 88 -0.64 2.73 -9.33
N THR A 89 0.26 3.72 -9.31
CA THR A 89 0.32 4.75 -8.27
C THR A 89 -0.92 5.66 -8.19
N VAL A 90 -1.77 5.67 -9.23
CA VAL A 90 -3.03 6.40 -9.27
C VAL A 90 -4.25 5.50 -9.05
N GLY A 91 -4.04 4.24 -8.62
CA GLY A 91 -5.12 3.32 -8.28
C GLY A 91 -5.80 2.64 -9.47
N ARG A 92 -5.23 2.71 -10.67
CA ARG A 92 -5.77 2.03 -11.87
C ARG A 92 -5.16 0.65 -12.06
N LEU A 93 -5.98 -0.30 -12.48
CA LEU A 93 -5.53 -1.61 -12.91
C LEU A 93 -4.76 -1.50 -14.23
N VAL A 94 -3.59 -2.12 -14.29
CA VAL A 94 -2.72 -2.20 -15.46
C VAL A 94 -2.21 -3.62 -15.61
N VAL A 95 -1.88 -4.02 -16.84
CA VAL A 95 -1.35 -5.34 -17.14
C VAL A 95 0.12 -5.22 -17.55
N ALA A 96 0.99 -5.91 -16.83
CA ALA A 96 2.40 -6.06 -17.15
C ALA A 96 2.64 -7.41 -17.86
N ARG A 97 3.54 -7.40 -18.84
CA ARG A 97 4.16 -8.61 -19.42
C ARG A 97 5.68 -8.51 -19.23
N PRO A 98 6.41 -9.62 -19.20
CA PRO A 98 7.88 -9.62 -19.06
C PRO A 98 8.60 -8.78 -20.11
N ASP A 99 8.06 -8.72 -21.33
CA ASP A 99 8.76 -8.19 -22.51
C ASP A 99 8.17 -6.86 -23.02
N THR A 100 7.19 -6.26 -22.34
CA THR A 100 6.55 -5.00 -22.77
C THR A 100 6.30 -4.04 -21.62
N GLU A 101 6.18 -2.74 -21.94
CA GLU A 101 5.70 -1.75 -20.98
C GLU A 101 4.29 -2.10 -20.46
N LYS A 102 3.93 -1.50 -19.32
CA LYS A 102 2.61 -1.67 -18.70
C LYS A 102 1.52 -1.22 -19.68
N CYS A 103 0.65 -2.15 -20.06
CA CYS A 103 -0.46 -1.93 -20.97
C CYS A 103 -1.79 -1.83 -20.23
N ASP A 104 -2.80 -1.28 -20.90
CA ASP A 104 -4.17 -1.31 -20.41
C ASP A 104 -4.73 -2.74 -20.38
N ILE A 105 -5.85 -2.93 -19.69
CA ILE A 105 -6.54 -4.21 -19.51
C ILE A 105 -7.02 -4.85 -20.82
N ASP A 106 -7.05 -4.07 -21.91
CA ASP A 106 -7.44 -4.52 -23.25
C ASP A 106 -6.57 -5.62 -23.83
N ILE A 107 -5.38 -5.81 -23.26
CA ILE A 107 -4.43 -6.84 -23.67
C ILE A 107 -4.76 -8.25 -23.14
N LEU A 108 -5.74 -8.35 -22.24
CA LEU A 108 -6.27 -9.63 -21.75
C LEU A 108 -7.17 -10.27 -22.80
N SER A 109 -7.14 -11.60 -22.90
CA SER A 109 -8.14 -12.32 -23.70
C SER A 109 -9.56 -12.09 -23.13
N SER A 110 -10.59 -12.36 -23.92
CA SER A 110 -11.98 -12.24 -23.44
C SER A 110 -12.22 -13.05 -22.15
N GLY A 111 -11.75 -14.31 -22.13
CA GLY A 111 -11.84 -15.17 -20.94
C GLY A 111 -11.04 -14.67 -19.74
N GLU A 112 -9.85 -14.09 -19.95
CA GLU A 112 -9.05 -13.48 -18.87
C GLU A 112 -9.72 -12.24 -18.29
N ARG A 113 -10.28 -11.39 -19.15
CA ARG A 113 -11.04 -10.20 -18.75
C ARG A 113 -12.27 -10.60 -17.95
N GLN A 114 -12.95 -11.65 -18.39
CA GLN A 114 -14.09 -12.19 -17.68
C GLN A 114 -13.72 -12.76 -16.31
N LEU A 115 -12.67 -13.57 -16.24
CA LEU A 115 -12.17 -14.11 -14.99
C LEU A 115 -11.84 -12.98 -14.00
N LEU A 116 -11.20 -11.91 -14.50
CA LEU A 116 -10.92 -10.71 -13.71
C LEU A 116 -12.20 -10.07 -13.17
N VAL A 117 -13.24 -9.88 -14.00
CA VAL A 117 -14.52 -9.30 -13.58
C VAL A 117 -15.22 -10.17 -12.54
N ILE A 118 -15.23 -11.51 -12.73
CA ILE A 118 -15.87 -12.44 -11.81
C ILE A 118 -15.17 -12.44 -10.45
N ILE A 119 -13.84 -12.58 -10.44
CA ILE A 119 -13.04 -12.60 -9.21
C ILE A 119 -13.13 -11.25 -8.50
N ALA A 120 -13.09 -10.13 -9.23
CA ALA A 120 -13.26 -8.80 -8.66
C ALA A 120 -14.62 -8.69 -7.97
N ASN A 121 -15.69 -9.13 -8.63
CA ASN A 121 -17.02 -9.11 -8.03
C ASN A 121 -17.11 -9.99 -6.79
N VAL A 122 -16.61 -11.23 -6.82
CA VAL A 122 -16.69 -12.15 -5.67
C VAL A 122 -15.83 -11.68 -4.49
N MET A 123 -14.62 -11.16 -4.75
CA MET A 123 -13.67 -10.81 -3.69
C MET A 123 -13.85 -9.39 -3.16
N LEU A 124 -14.27 -8.45 -4.00
CA LEU A 124 -14.41 -7.03 -3.63
C LEU A 124 -15.87 -6.64 -3.29
N ASN A 125 -16.90 -7.37 -3.74
CA ASN A 125 -18.27 -7.04 -3.30
C ASN A 125 -18.56 -7.46 -1.85
N LYS A 126 -17.65 -8.17 -1.17
CA LYS A 126 -17.73 -8.42 0.29
C LYS A 126 -17.72 -7.13 1.12
N PHE A 127 -17.37 -6.00 0.52
CA PHE A 127 -17.44 -4.66 1.13
C PHE A 127 -18.78 -3.95 0.89
N THR A 128 -19.79 -4.65 0.35
CA THR A 128 -21.14 -4.11 0.13
C THR A 128 -22.18 -4.99 0.84
N ASN A 129 -23.08 -4.39 1.64
CA ASN A 129 -24.05 -5.10 2.50
C ASN A 129 -25.25 -5.74 1.76
N ILE A 130 -25.10 -6.15 0.51
CA ILE A 130 -26.22 -6.59 -0.32
C ILE A 130 -26.03 -8.05 -0.70
N SER A 131 -26.92 -8.93 -0.21
CA SER A 131 -27.04 -10.30 -0.69
C SER A 131 -27.30 -10.28 -2.20
N ARG A 132 -26.42 -10.88 -3.00
CA ARG A 132 -26.55 -10.87 -4.46
C ARG A 132 -26.26 -12.22 -5.08
N VAL A 133 -27.23 -12.67 -5.87
CA VAL A 133 -27.06 -13.69 -6.90
C VAL A 133 -26.32 -13.03 -8.06
N ILE A 134 -25.19 -13.62 -8.49
CA ILE A 134 -24.52 -13.21 -9.72
C ILE A 134 -25.00 -14.16 -10.81
N ILE A 135 -25.78 -13.65 -11.76
CA ILE A 135 -26.17 -14.38 -12.96
C ILE A 135 -25.23 -13.94 -14.08
N ILE A 136 -24.51 -14.91 -14.63
CA ILE A 136 -23.61 -14.73 -15.78
C ILE A 136 -24.25 -15.51 -16.91
N ASP A 137 -24.77 -14.81 -17.92
CA ASP A 137 -25.33 -15.42 -19.11
C ASP A 137 -24.38 -15.18 -20.29
N GLU A 138 -24.11 -16.24 -21.07
CA GLU A 138 -23.17 -16.27 -22.22
C GLU A 138 -21.80 -15.61 -21.95
N PRO A 139 -20.90 -16.28 -21.20
CA PRO A 139 -19.62 -15.67 -20.83
C PRO A 139 -18.74 -15.27 -22.03
N GLU A 140 -18.85 -15.98 -23.15
CA GLU A 140 -17.87 -15.93 -24.24
C GLU A 140 -18.41 -15.38 -25.57
N SER A 141 -19.59 -14.76 -25.57
CA SER A 141 -20.24 -14.26 -26.79
C SER A 141 -20.19 -12.73 -26.92
N ARG A 142 -18.99 -12.19 -27.22
CA ARG A 142 -18.88 -11.03 -28.12
C ARG A 142 -17.51 -10.95 -28.77
N TYR A 143 -17.36 -11.69 -29.86
CA TYR A 143 -16.59 -11.18 -31.00
C TYR A 143 -17.35 -9.98 -31.55
N ILE A 144 -16.93 -8.75 -31.24
CA ILE A 144 -16.84 -7.60 -32.18
C ILE A 144 -15.82 -6.61 -31.61
#